data_AF-A0A1A8B6P9-F1
#
_entry.id   AF-A0A1A8B6P9-F1
#
_cell.length_a   1.000
_cell.length_b   1.000
_cell.length_c   1.000
_cell.angle_alpha   90.00
_cell.angle_beta   90.00
_cell.angle_gamma   90.00
#
_symmetry.space_group_name_H-M   'P 1'
#
loop_
_entity.id
_entity.type
_entity.pdbx_description
1 polymer ?
#
loop_
_entity_poly.entity_id
_entity_poly.type
_entity_poly.pdbx_seq_one_letter_code
_entity_poly.pdbx_strand_id
1 'polypeptide(L)'
;KLAAALARCRLRHNHSCIECFLPETVRKKQEMALKLPLYAWVNTLKSSLDEVQSVLRNAGFSQVKSIEQLKGHTFCQDPHCGDTLVFPAQLKAQLYFSKLLCDHKLIAQDKSCCLGPNAACSLLPEEGDVLMVGCFSGLTVFHVASLISQKHKADSKNQPVVYVCVNDCTEAQREKLRHTVSIMGCKNVKLMQEDFQSLDRGDKRLQKVRVILLIPRCSVSAVSNPVEFILQENGDTDLLQDLSRGPIAQSKLESLVAQQKKDIDHALNLPIRLAVVYSTCSSYPEENADVLNTALQKARDCPRQKGKPKLTNFRPIPPPFSSPDHGEAAEETEPFFMLEPTEFSNGCFLAVVDRKPDPAIQEAPRDLIARANAKGLFDGIGVNQKKHHEDAGGAKTTAQALCSQAHVSACTRSRKRQAKGSIRHQELQQPSQGKLQVPCSIFHSKQECPPTPSSSFKPHKSRPAKFPTKTSSTLRSAVPPSSPAAPVVRPRRTRADAQKPVVLVLPVLNFPGSFQPQHSCRGSFPGRWKAPQHHL
;
A
#
# COMPACT_ATOMS: atom_id res chain seq x y z
N LYS A 1 -20.59 -7.13 35.43
CA LYS A 1 -21.87 -7.00 34.68
C LYS A 1 -21.81 -7.67 33.29
N LEU A 2 -20.90 -7.27 32.39
CA LEU A 2 -20.80 -7.79 31.01
C LEU A 2 -20.73 -9.33 30.90
N ALA A 3 -19.85 -10.00 31.63
CA ALA A 3 -19.69 -11.47 31.56
C ALA A 3 -21.00 -12.24 31.85
N ALA A 4 -21.83 -11.76 32.79
CA ALA A 4 -23.13 -12.35 33.08
C ALA A 4 -24.17 -12.09 31.97
N ALA A 5 -24.05 -10.99 31.23
CA ALA A 5 -24.87 -10.74 30.05
C ALA A 5 -24.47 -11.67 28.89
N LEU A 6 -23.17 -11.80 28.61
CA LEU A 6 -22.63 -12.75 27.63
C LEU A 6 -23.02 -14.20 27.97
N ALA A 7 -22.91 -14.62 29.23
CA ALA A 7 -23.33 -15.95 29.67
C ALA A 7 -24.82 -16.21 29.41
N ARG A 8 -25.70 -15.23 29.71
CA ARG A 8 -27.15 -15.33 29.40
C ARG A 8 -27.42 -15.36 27.90
N CYS A 9 -26.72 -14.56 27.11
CA CYS A 9 -26.82 -14.62 25.65
C CYS A 9 -26.33 -15.97 25.09
N ARG A 10 -25.29 -16.57 25.67
CA ARG A 10 -24.73 -17.85 25.23
C ARG A 10 -25.76 -18.96 25.40
N LEU A 11 -26.36 -19.02 26.59
CA LEU A 11 -27.45 -19.96 26.89
C LEU A 11 -28.68 -19.71 26.02
N ARG A 12 -29.08 -18.44 25.80
CA ARG A 12 -30.24 -18.08 24.98
C ARG A 12 -30.14 -18.57 23.52
N HIS A 13 -28.93 -18.58 22.94
CA HIS A 13 -28.70 -19.00 21.56
C HIS A 13 -28.14 -20.44 21.46
N ASN A 14 -28.09 -21.19 22.56
CA ASN A 14 -27.53 -22.55 22.63
C ASN A 14 -26.06 -22.66 22.16
N HIS A 15 -25.28 -21.60 22.32
CA HIS A 15 -23.86 -21.58 21.91
C HIS A 15 -22.96 -22.29 22.94
N SER A 16 -22.00 -23.09 22.47
CA SER A 16 -21.07 -23.84 23.33
C SER A 16 -20.05 -22.94 24.03
N CYS A 17 -19.30 -22.14 23.28
CA CYS A 17 -18.34 -21.15 23.78
C CYS A 17 -18.79 -19.71 23.49
N ILE A 18 -17.94 -18.72 23.79
CA ILE A 18 -18.17 -17.32 23.46
C ILE A 18 -17.84 -17.04 21.98
N GLU A 19 -16.83 -17.70 21.40
CA GLU A 19 -16.49 -17.49 19.97
C GLU A 19 -17.64 -17.85 19.04
N CYS A 20 -18.48 -18.83 19.40
CA CYS A 20 -19.68 -19.20 18.65
C CYS A 20 -20.72 -18.08 18.47
N PHE A 21 -20.59 -16.92 19.14
CA PHE A 21 -21.37 -15.72 18.76
C PHE A 21 -20.99 -15.15 17.39
N LEU A 22 -19.79 -15.42 16.90
CA LEU A 22 -19.29 -14.94 15.62
C LEU A 22 -19.61 -15.94 14.49
N PRO A 23 -19.96 -15.46 13.29
CA PRO A 23 -20.11 -16.29 12.10
C PRO A 23 -18.86 -17.15 11.86
N GLU A 24 -19.04 -18.32 11.25
CA GLU A 24 -17.95 -19.26 11.00
C GLU A 24 -16.82 -18.65 10.14
N THR A 25 -17.18 -17.80 9.18
CA THR A 25 -16.23 -17.02 8.35
C THR A 25 -15.36 -16.08 9.20
N VAL A 26 -15.96 -15.39 10.17
CA VAL A 26 -15.27 -14.47 11.09
C VAL A 26 -14.38 -15.25 12.06
N ARG A 27 -14.84 -16.41 12.57
CA ARG A 27 -14.02 -17.30 13.40
C ARG A 27 -12.79 -17.83 12.65
N LYS A 28 -12.97 -18.35 11.43
CA LYS A 28 -11.86 -18.84 10.58
C LYS A 28 -10.81 -17.74 10.31
N LYS A 29 -11.25 -16.52 10.05
CA LYS A 29 -10.36 -15.35 9.94
C LYS A 29 -9.60 -15.06 11.24
N GLN A 30 -10.27 -15.10 12.39
CA GLN A 30 -9.61 -14.90 13.69
C GLN A 30 -8.58 -16.01 13.99
N GLU A 31 -8.87 -17.26 13.62
CA GLU A 31 -7.93 -18.39 13.72
C GLU A 31 -6.71 -18.21 12.79
N MET A 32 -6.90 -17.77 11.54
CA MET A 32 -5.80 -17.42 10.63
C MET A 32 -4.97 -16.26 11.18
N ALA A 33 -5.61 -15.21 11.70
CA ALA A 33 -4.93 -14.04 12.25
C ALA A 33 -4.01 -14.34 13.45
N LEU A 34 -4.28 -15.40 14.21
CA LEU A 34 -3.41 -15.88 15.29
C LEU A 34 -2.18 -16.65 14.79
N LYS A 35 -2.22 -17.15 13.55
CA LYS A 35 -1.12 -17.87 12.89
C LYS A 35 -0.23 -16.97 12.03
N LEU A 36 -0.76 -15.86 11.53
CA LEU A 36 -0.06 -14.97 10.59
C LEU A 36 1.35 -14.61 11.09
N PRO A 37 2.39 -14.85 10.27
CA PRO A 37 3.77 -14.48 10.61
C PRO A 37 3.91 -12.96 10.77
N LEU A 38 4.95 -12.54 11.49
CA LEU A 38 5.32 -11.13 11.53
C LEU A 38 6.11 -10.80 10.26
N TYR A 39 5.50 -9.99 9.39
CA TYR A 39 6.19 -9.28 8.32
C TYR A 39 6.85 -8.01 8.88
N ALA A 40 8.10 -7.77 8.50
CA ALA A 40 8.77 -6.51 8.79
C ALA A 40 9.77 -6.14 7.68
N TRP A 41 9.68 -4.93 7.16
CA TRP A 41 10.56 -4.42 6.11
C TRP A 41 11.72 -3.60 6.66
N VAL A 42 12.83 -3.59 5.92
CA VAL A 42 14.08 -2.93 6.33
C VAL A 42 14.01 -1.43 6.04
N ASN A 43 14.28 -0.61 7.05
CA ASN A 43 14.43 0.83 6.88
C ASN A 43 15.77 1.14 6.20
N THR A 44 15.74 1.31 4.89
CA THR A 44 16.93 1.48 4.06
C THR A 44 17.61 2.85 4.19
N LEU A 45 17.03 3.78 4.97
CA LEU A 45 17.72 4.98 5.46
C LEU A 45 18.52 4.75 6.76
N LYS A 46 18.22 3.69 7.54
CA LYS A 46 18.84 3.40 8.84
C LYS A 46 19.71 2.13 8.87
N SER A 47 19.54 1.21 7.93
CA SER A 47 20.23 -0.09 7.90
C SER A 47 20.23 -0.69 6.50
N SER A 48 21.09 -1.68 6.23
CA SER A 48 20.96 -2.54 5.04
C SER A 48 20.32 -3.88 5.38
N LEU A 49 19.80 -4.58 4.37
CA LEU A 49 19.30 -5.95 4.53
C LEU A 49 20.39 -6.87 5.11
N ASP A 50 21.62 -6.77 4.60
CA ASP A 50 22.77 -7.56 5.08
C ASP A 50 23.11 -7.27 6.54
N GLU A 51 23.02 -6.01 6.97
CA GLU A 51 23.24 -5.60 8.36
C GLU A 51 22.15 -6.19 9.27
N VAL A 52 20.87 -6.03 8.92
CA VAL A 52 19.75 -6.59 9.68
C VAL A 52 19.85 -8.11 9.78
N GLN A 53 20.09 -8.81 8.67
CA GLN A 53 20.30 -10.26 8.67
C GLN A 53 21.52 -10.67 9.52
N SER A 54 22.60 -9.88 9.52
CA SER A 54 23.79 -10.18 10.34
C SER A 54 23.54 -9.96 11.83
N VAL A 55 22.77 -8.93 12.20
CA VAL A 55 22.29 -8.75 13.58
C VAL A 55 21.39 -9.91 14.02
N LEU A 56 20.50 -10.40 13.15
CA LEU A 56 19.66 -11.56 13.41
C LEU A 56 20.49 -12.84 13.59
N ARG A 57 21.44 -13.12 12.69
CA ARG A 57 22.38 -14.26 12.81
C ARG A 57 23.18 -14.20 14.12
N ASN A 58 23.71 -13.03 14.48
CA ASN A 58 24.43 -12.81 15.74
C ASN A 58 23.52 -12.93 16.99
N ALA A 59 22.21 -12.73 16.84
CA ALA A 59 21.20 -12.99 17.87
C ALA A 59 20.70 -14.45 17.89
N GLY A 60 21.34 -15.36 17.16
CA GLY A 60 21.02 -16.79 17.15
C GLY A 60 19.90 -17.20 16.19
N PHE A 61 19.48 -16.33 15.27
CA PHE A 61 18.46 -16.67 14.27
C PHE A 61 19.08 -17.33 13.03
N SER A 62 18.43 -18.40 12.55
CA SER A 62 18.78 -19.08 11.29
C SER A 62 17.90 -18.62 10.13
N GLN A 63 18.49 -18.42 8.95
CA GLN A 63 17.73 -18.12 7.73
C GLN A 63 17.22 -19.41 7.08
N VAL A 64 15.93 -19.45 6.74
CA VAL A 64 15.29 -20.57 6.01
C VAL A 64 14.83 -20.12 4.62
N LYS A 65 14.50 -21.08 3.73
CA LYS A 65 14.23 -20.78 2.31
C LYS A 65 12.83 -20.24 2.04
N SER A 66 11.84 -20.61 2.86
CA SER A 66 10.43 -20.31 2.60
C SER A 66 9.62 -20.18 3.89
N ILE A 67 8.39 -19.67 3.79
CA ILE A 67 7.56 -19.29 4.94
C ILE A 67 7.09 -20.52 5.73
N GLU A 68 6.87 -21.65 5.07
CA GLU A 68 6.47 -22.95 5.65
C GLU A 68 7.61 -23.59 6.49
N GLN A 69 8.82 -23.08 6.34
CA GLN A 69 10.00 -23.49 7.11
C GLN A 69 10.21 -22.66 8.39
N LEU A 70 9.39 -21.63 8.65
CA LEU A 70 9.51 -20.75 9.81
C LEU A 70 9.05 -21.42 11.12
N LYS A 71 9.98 -21.65 12.05
CA LYS A 71 9.74 -22.32 13.34
C LYS A 71 10.91 -22.11 14.30
N GLY A 72 10.61 -21.69 15.53
CA GLY A 72 11.65 -21.29 16.50
C GLY A 72 12.37 -20.01 16.08
N HIS A 73 13.65 -19.87 16.40
CA HIS A 73 14.47 -18.71 16.01
C HIS A 73 14.91 -18.78 14.54
N THR A 74 13.95 -18.59 13.64
CA THR A 74 14.17 -18.55 12.18
C THR A 74 13.58 -17.30 11.54
N PHE A 75 14.10 -16.91 10.39
CA PHE A 75 13.47 -15.93 9.49
C PHE A 75 13.67 -16.34 8.02
N CYS A 76 12.87 -15.79 7.12
CA CYS A 76 13.14 -15.81 5.68
C CYS A 76 12.97 -14.39 5.10
N GLN A 77 13.33 -14.24 3.84
CA GLN A 77 13.01 -13.05 3.05
C GLN A 77 11.65 -13.29 2.36
N ASP A 78 10.89 -12.22 2.09
CA ASP A 78 9.66 -12.36 1.32
C ASP A 78 9.97 -12.56 -0.18
N PRO A 79 9.29 -13.48 -0.89
CA PRO A 79 9.56 -13.73 -2.31
C PRO A 79 9.16 -12.58 -3.25
N HIS A 80 8.33 -11.62 -2.81
CA HIS A 80 7.84 -10.53 -3.64
C HIS A 80 8.45 -9.17 -3.21
N CYS A 81 8.52 -8.93 -1.90
CA CYS A 81 9.06 -7.68 -1.35
C CYS A 81 10.52 -7.87 -0.94
N GLY A 82 11.46 -7.50 -1.83
CA GLY A 82 12.89 -7.79 -1.67
C GLY A 82 13.55 -7.18 -0.43
N ASP A 83 12.95 -6.17 0.20
CA ASP A 83 13.39 -5.54 1.44
C ASP A 83 12.70 -6.08 2.71
N THR A 84 11.80 -7.07 2.56
CA THR A 84 10.95 -7.57 3.64
C THR A 84 11.43 -8.91 4.19
N LEU A 85 11.44 -9.02 5.52
CA LEU A 85 11.72 -10.24 6.26
C LEU A 85 10.45 -10.78 6.93
N VAL A 86 10.38 -12.10 7.07
CA VAL A 86 9.23 -12.84 7.59
C VAL A 86 9.66 -13.70 8.78
N PHE A 87 8.94 -13.61 9.90
CA PHE A 87 9.25 -14.28 11.17
C PHE A 87 8.05 -15.06 11.71
N PRO A 88 8.24 -16.19 12.43
CA PRO A 88 7.14 -16.94 13.05
C PRO A 88 6.29 -16.07 13.98
N ALA A 89 4.97 -16.26 13.95
CA ALA A 89 4.01 -15.50 14.76
C ALA A 89 4.35 -15.50 16.26
N GLN A 90 4.90 -16.61 16.77
CA GLN A 90 5.28 -16.78 18.18
C GLN A 90 6.41 -15.84 18.62
N LEU A 91 7.24 -15.36 17.68
CA LEU A 91 8.30 -14.39 17.96
C LEU A 91 7.82 -12.94 17.94
N LYS A 92 6.57 -12.65 17.53
CA LYS A 92 6.06 -11.29 17.35
C LYS A 92 6.31 -10.41 18.58
N ALA A 93 5.98 -10.92 19.78
CA ALA A 93 6.22 -10.21 21.03
C ALA A 93 7.72 -9.98 21.33
N GLN A 94 8.58 -10.98 21.13
CA GLN A 94 10.02 -10.86 21.33
C GLN A 94 10.64 -9.81 20.39
N LEU A 95 10.18 -9.78 19.14
CA LEU A 95 10.72 -8.89 18.10
C LEU A 95 10.35 -7.42 18.35
N TYR A 96 9.15 -7.09 18.84
CA TYR A 96 8.80 -5.70 19.20
C TYR A 96 9.68 -5.09 20.31
N PHE A 97 10.29 -5.92 21.17
CA PHE A 97 11.27 -5.47 22.17
C PHE A 97 12.73 -5.55 21.68
N SER A 98 12.96 -5.92 20.42
CA SER A 98 14.30 -5.95 19.83
C SER A 98 14.73 -4.56 19.36
N LYS A 99 16.04 -4.26 19.48
CA LYS A 99 16.62 -3.00 18.96
C LYS A 99 16.33 -2.77 17.48
N LEU A 100 16.19 -3.83 16.67
CA LEU A 100 15.83 -3.70 15.26
C LEU A 100 14.50 -2.96 15.07
N LEU A 101 13.47 -3.26 15.87
CA LEU A 101 12.18 -2.57 15.80
C LEU A 101 12.14 -1.28 16.63
N CYS A 102 12.77 -1.25 17.82
CA CYS A 102 12.82 -0.05 18.67
C CYS A 102 13.62 1.11 18.03
N ASP A 103 14.74 0.83 17.37
CA ASP A 103 15.55 1.84 16.66
C ASP A 103 14.97 2.16 15.27
N HIS A 104 13.89 1.46 14.87
CA HIS A 104 13.24 1.46 13.56
C HIS A 104 14.16 1.08 12.38
N LYS A 105 15.05 0.09 12.56
CA LYS A 105 15.79 -0.57 11.47
C LYS A 105 14.94 -1.62 10.73
N LEU A 106 14.01 -2.26 11.43
CA LEU A 106 12.90 -3.03 10.91
C LEU A 106 11.59 -2.32 11.27
N ILE A 107 10.59 -2.42 10.39
CA ILE A 107 9.26 -1.82 10.56
C ILE A 107 8.22 -2.90 10.36
N ALA A 108 7.46 -3.22 11.41
CA ALA A 108 6.41 -4.24 11.39
C ALA A 108 5.17 -3.73 10.66
N GLN A 109 4.84 -4.34 9.52
CA GLN A 109 3.71 -3.96 8.68
C GLN A 109 3.29 -5.17 7.83
N ASP A 110 2.00 -5.25 7.45
CA ASP A 110 1.50 -6.38 6.68
C ASP A 110 2.10 -6.47 5.27
N LYS A 111 2.22 -7.69 4.74
CA LYS A 111 2.73 -7.94 3.37
C LYS A 111 1.94 -7.17 2.30
N SER A 112 0.62 -7.06 2.42
CA SER A 112 -0.22 -6.31 1.47
C SER A 112 0.21 -4.84 1.35
N CYS A 113 0.57 -4.20 2.47
CA CYS A 113 1.09 -2.83 2.50
C CYS A 113 2.46 -2.70 1.84
N CYS A 114 3.26 -3.77 1.78
CA CYS A 114 4.64 -3.77 1.27
C CYS A 114 4.73 -3.93 -0.26
N LEU A 115 3.71 -4.56 -0.87
CA LEU A 115 3.66 -4.87 -2.30
C LEU A 115 3.49 -3.61 -3.16
N GLY A 116 2.56 -2.71 -2.80
CA GLY A 116 2.35 -1.44 -3.51
C GLY A 116 3.64 -0.59 -3.61
N PRO A 117 4.36 -0.34 -2.50
CA PRO A 117 5.65 0.35 -2.49
C PRO A 117 6.75 -0.34 -3.30
N ASN A 118 6.91 -1.67 -3.17
CA ASN A 118 7.90 -2.41 -3.96
C ASN A 118 7.58 -2.39 -5.47
N ALA A 119 6.30 -2.45 -5.85
CA ALA A 119 5.87 -2.34 -7.24
C ALA A 119 6.13 -0.94 -7.79
N ALA A 120 5.73 0.10 -7.05
CA ALA A 120 5.93 1.49 -7.46
C ALA A 120 7.41 1.86 -7.58
N CYS A 121 8.26 1.40 -6.67
CA CYS A 121 9.71 1.61 -6.75
C CYS A 121 10.32 0.85 -7.94
N SER A 122 9.90 -0.39 -8.21
CA SER A 122 10.37 -1.16 -9.37
C SER A 122 10.06 -0.46 -10.69
N LEU A 123 8.83 0.04 -10.85
CA LEU A 123 8.33 0.70 -12.07
C LEU A 123 8.88 2.12 -12.29
N LEU A 124 9.47 2.75 -11.28
CA LEU A 124 10.02 4.11 -11.40
C LEU A 124 11.28 4.14 -12.28
N PRO A 125 11.33 4.90 -13.39
CA PRO A 125 12.56 5.08 -14.18
C PRO A 125 13.59 5.96 -13.45
N GLU A 126 14.81 6.06 -14.01
CA GLU A 126 15.93 6.84 -13.44
C GLU A 126 15.57 8.29 -13.07
N GLU A 127 14.71 8.93 -13.87
CA GLU A 127 14.08 10.23 -13.55
C GLU A 127 12.56 10.13 -13.48
N GLY A 128 12.00 10.26 -12.27
CA GLY A 128 10.56 10.38 -12.07
C GLY A 128 10.17 10.63 -10.62
N ASP A 129 9.05 11.31 -10.42
CA ASP A 129 8.39 11.44 -9.12
C ASP A 129 7.28 10.36 -8.96
N VAL A 130 6.82 10.11 -7.75
CA VAL A 130 5.68 9.22 -7.44
C VAL A 130 4.53 10.03 -6.85
N LEU A 131 3.30 9.69 -7.20
CA LEU A 131 2.08 10.23 -6.56
C LEU A 131 1.33 9.10 -5.84
N MET A 132 1.15 9.24 -4.54
CA MET A 132 0.36 8.33 -3.70
C MET A 132 -1.05 8.88 -3.47
N VAL A 133 -2.06 8.02 -3.66
CA VAL A 133 -3.48 8.39 -3.63
C VAL A 133 -4.29 7.34 -2.87
N GLY A 134 -5.17 7.78 -1.95
CA GLY A 134 -6.13 6.93 -1.26
C GLY A 134 -5.87 6.75 0.23
N CYS A 135 -5.85 5.50 0.69
CA CYS A 135 -5.93 5.09 2.09
C CYS A 135 -4.69 4.29 2.48
N PHE A 136 -3.87 4.86 3.36
CA PHE A 136 -2.62 4.27 3.84
C PHE A 136 -2.10 4.97 5.11
N SER A 137 -1.15 4.31 5.80
CA SER A 137 -0.40 4.90 6.91
C SER A 137 0.77 5.77 6.46
N GLY A 138 1.30 6.55 7.41
CA GLY A 138 2.61 7.19 7.26
C GLY A 138 3.79 6.21 7.18
N LEU A 139 3.60 4.92 7.55
CA LEU A 139 4.60 3.89 7.34
C LEU A 139 4.65 3.48 5.87
N THR A 140 3.51 3.28 5.22
CA THR A 140 3.43 2.99 3.77
C THR A 140 3.99 4.13 2.93
N VAL A 141 3.72 5.39 3.29
CA VAL A 141 4.36 6.57 2.67
C VAL A 141 5.87 6.57 2.89
N PHE A 142 6.32 6.26 4.11
CA PHE A 142 7.74 6.17 4.42
C PHE A 142 8.43 5.00 3.67
N HIS A 143 7.72 3.89 3.41
CA HIS A 143 8.22 2.74 2.67
C HIS A 143 8.58 3.10 1.24
N VAL A 144 7.63 3.70 0.52
CA VAL A 144 7.83 4.25 -0.84
C VAL A 144 9.02 5.21 -0.86
N ALA A 145 9.04 6.14 0.09
CA ALA A 145 10.06 7.18 0.14
C ALA A 145 11.48 6.66 0.47
N SER A 146 11.59 5.63 1.32
CA SER A 146 12.86 4.96 1.66
C SER A 146 13.39 4.13 0.49
N LEU A 147 12.55 3.29 -0.12
CA LEU A 147 12.90 2.46 -1.28
C LEU A 147 13.45 3.30 -2.44
N ILE A 148 12.77 4.42 -2.75
CA ILE A 148 13.19 5.30 -3.84
C ILE A 148 14.47 6.06 -3.48
N SER A 149 14.61 6.55 -2.24
CA SER A 149 15.86 7.18 -1.77
C SER A 149 17.07 6.24 -1.87
N GLN A 150 16.85 4.94 -1.65
CA GLN A 150 17.88 3.91 -1.82
C GLN A 150 18.20 3.67 -3.31
N LYS A 151 17.17 3.48 -4.16
CA LYS A 151 17.33 3.22 -5.60
C LYS A 151 18.11 4.34 -6.30
N HIS A 152 17.86 5.59 -5.96
CA HIS A 152 18.50 6.76 -6.57
C HIS A 152 19.69 7.30 -5.76
N LYS A 153 20.21 6.56 -4.77
CA LYS A 153 21.29 7.00 -3.85
C LYS A 153 22.59 7.46 -4.55
N ALA A 154 22.82 7.04 -5.79
CA ALA A 154 23.98 7.43 -6.59
C ALA A 154 23.82 8.80 -7.29
N ASP A 155 22.60 9.24 -7.61
CA ASP A 155 22.37 10.55 -8.26
C ASP A 155 21.95 11.60 -7.22
N SER A 156 22.93 12.40 -6.80
CA SER A 156 22.73 13.49 -5.84
C SER A 156 22.05 14.74 -6.42
N LYS A 157 21.79 14.81 -7.73
CA LYS A 157 21.29 16.03 -8.41
C LYS A 157 19.79 16.06 -8.65
N ASN A 158 19.14 14.90 -8.84
CA ASN A 158 17.72 14.84 -9.19
C ASN A 158 16.94 13.78 -8.39
N GLN A 159 17.04 13.81 -7.06
CA GLN A 159 16.32 12.90 -6.17
C GLN A 159 14.79 12.96 -6.39
N PRO A 160 14.14 11.81 -6.69
CA PRO A 160 12.69 11.70 -6.80
C PRO A 160 11.91 12.19 -5.59
N VAL A 161 10.74 12.77 -5.84
CA VAL A 161 9.76 13.20 -4.83
C VAL A 161 8.58 12.25 -4.76
N VAL A 162 8.14 11.93 -3.55
CA VAL A 162 6.85 11.27 -3.28
C VAL A 162 5.82 12.33 -2.92
N TYR A 163 4.94 12.64 -3.86
CA TYR A 163 3.74 13.44 -3.62
C TYR A 163 2.65 12.57 -2.99
N VAL A 164 1.89 13.12 -2.04
CA VAL A 164 0.86 12.38 -1.30
C VAL A 164 -0.41 13.22 -1.22
N CYS A 165 -1.50 12.78 -1.85
CA CYS A 165 -2.81 13.41 -1.68
C CYS A 165 -3.33 13.11 -0.26
N VAL A 166 -3.66 14.15 0.51
CA VAL A 166 -4.12 13.99 1.91
C VAL A 166 -5.44 14.71 2.22
N ASN A 167 -6.18 15.17 1.21
CA ASN A 167 -7.50 15.81 1.38
C ASN A 167 -8.50 14.92 2.13
N ASP A 168 -8.57 13.64 1.77
CA ASP A 168 -9.47 12.64 2.37
C ASP A 168 -9.08 12.22 3.80
N CYS A 169 -7.93 12.69 4.29
CA CYS A 169 -7.46 12.40 5.64
C CYS A 169 -7.93 13.47 6.64
N THR A 170 -8.49 13.03 7.77
CA THR A 170 -8.76 13.89 8.93
C THR A 170 -7.48 14.54 9.45
N GLU A 171 -7.57 15.70 10.10
CA GLU A 171 -6.40 16.41 10.66
C GLU A 171 -5.52 15.51 11.53
N ALA A 172 -6.13 14.63 12.33
CA ALA A 172 -5.42 13.67 13.17
C ALA A 172 -4.61 12.63 12.35
N GLN A 173 -5.18 12.12 11.24
CA GLN A 173 -4.47 11.23 10.32
C GLN A 173 -3.34 11.97 9.58
N ARG A 174 -3.56 13.23 9.17
CA ARG A 174 -2.54 14.05 8.51
C ARG A 174 -1.38 14.39 9.44
N GLU A 175 -1.66 14.67 10.71
CA GLU A 175 -0.63 14.94 11.70
C GLU A 175 0.11 13.65 12.11
N LYS A 176 -0.58 12.51 12.29
CA LYS A 176 0.04 11.18 12.43
C LYS A 176 1.01 10.91 11.26
N LEU A 177 0.60 11.19 10.03
CA LEU A 177 1.42 11.01 8.81
C LEU A 177 2.64 11.94 8.80
N ARG A 178 2.49 13.26 9.05
CA ARG A 178 3.61 14.21 9.17
C ARG A 178 4.60 13.78 10.25
N HIS A 179 4.09 13.38 11.41
CA HIS A 179 4.88 12.95 12.56
C HIS A 179 5.70 11.69 12.25
N THR A 180 5.09 10.68 11.64
CA THR A 180 5.81 9.47 11.17
C THR A 180 6.88 9.82 10.15
N VAL A 181 6.56 10.56 9.08
CA VAL A 181 7.54 10.92 8.03
C VAL A 181 8.73 11.71 8.62
N SER A 182 8.46 12.59 9.58
CA SER A 182 9.48 13.39 10.29
C SER A 182 10.38 12.54 11.18
N ILE A 183 9.82 11.69 12.06
CA ILE A 183 10.59 10.79 12.95
C ILE A 183 11.47 9.82 12.16
N MET A 184 10.98 9.36 11.01
CA MET A 184 11.70 8.41 10.15
C MET A 184 12.73 9.08 9.24
N GLY A 185 12.81 10.42 9.24
CA GLY A 185 13.88 11.20 8.62
C GLY A 185 13.75 11.44 7.12
N CYS A 186 12.58 11.16 6.52
CA CYS A 186 12.38 11.26 5.08
C CYS A 186 12.27 12.72 4.61
N LYS A 187 13.07 13.10 3.62
CA LYS A 187 13.15 14.49 3.09
C LYS A 187 12.52 14.67 1.71
N ASN A 188 12.15 13.57 1.06
CA ASN A 188 11.63 13.52 -0.31
C ASN A 188 10.09 13.41 -0.38
N VAL A 189 9.37 13.53 0.73
CA VAL A 189 7.91 13.48 0.78
C VAL A 189 7.31 14.89 0.72
N LYS A 190 6.25 15.09 -0.07
CA LYS A 190 5.46 16.34 -0.11
C LYS A 190 3.97 16.03 -0.02
N LEU A 191 3.28 16.66 0.92
CA LEU A 191 1.84 16.48 1.10
C LEU A 191 1.07 17.50 0.25
N MET A 192 0.08 17.03 -0.50
CA MET A 192 -0.80 17.84 -1.35
C MET A 192 -2.11 18.10 -0.61
N GLN A 193 -2.41 19.37 -0.38
CA GLN A 193 -3.64 19.89 0.26
C GLN A 193 -4.91 19.49 -0.52
N GLU A 194 -4.76 19.26 -1.83
CA GLU A 194 -5.84 19.19 -2.79
C GLU A 194 -6.53 17.82 -2.88
N ASP A 195 -7.84 17.83 -3.20
CA ASP A 195 -8.56 16.65 -3.66
C ASP A 195 -7.86 16.09 -4.90
N PHE A 196 -7.55 14.79 -4.89
CA PHE A 196 -6.99 14.08 -6.04
C PHE A 196 -7.80 14.35 -7.31
N GLN A 197 -9.13 14.40 -7.21
CA GLN A 197 -10.05 14.59 -8.32
C GLN A 197 -10.03 16.02 -8.89
N SER A 198 -9.42 16.98 -8.18
CA SER A 198 -9.18 18.36 -8.63
C SER A 198 -7.85 18.54 -9.36
N LEU A 199 -6.96 17.55 -9.35
CA LEU A 199 -5.68 17.62 -10.01
C LEU A 199 -5.85 17.57 -11.53
N ASP A 200 -5.07 18.39 -12.25
CA ASP A 200 -5.29 18.64 -13.67
C ASP A 200 -4.04 18.31 -14.52
N ARG A 201 -4.22 18.28 -15.85
CA ARG A 201 -3.16 17.96 -16.81
C ARG A 201 -2.06 19.03 -16.87
N GLY A 202 -2.37 20.27 -16.50
CA GLY A 202 -1.45 21.40 -16.45
C GLY A 202 -0.63 21.52 -15.16
N ASP A 203 -0.93 20.75 -14.11
CA ASP A 203 -0.22 20.90 -12.83
C ASP A 203 1.28 20.65 -12.99
N LYS A 204 2.06 21.69 -12.67
CA LYS A 204 3.52 21.73 -12.78
C LYS A 204 4.21 20.75 -11.82
N ARG A 205 3.56 20.40 -10.70
CA ARG A 205 4.03 19.38 -9.74
C ARG A 205 4.02 17.99 -10.36
N LEU A 206 3.00 17.70 -11.16
CA LEU A 206 2.78 16.37 -11.73
C LEU A 206 3.61 16.07 -12.98
N GLN A 207 4.19 17.07 -13.65
CA GLN A 207 4.94 16.86 -14.90
C GLN A 207 6.14 15.90 -14.77
N LYS A 208 6.71 15.76 -13.57
CA LYS A 208 7.76 14.79 -13.25
C LYS A 208 7.25 13.42 -12.81
N VAL A 209 5.98 13.26 -12.43
CA VAL A 209 5.46 11.99 -11.92
C VAL A 209 5.51 10.91 -13.00
N ARG A 210 5.93 9.69 -12.65
CA ARG A 210 6.01 8.52 -13.55
C ARG A 210 5.26 7.30 -13.03
N VAL A 211 4.94 7.27 -11.74
CA VAL A 211 4.09 6.23 -11.15
C VAL A 211 3.02 6.87 -10.28
N ILE A 212 1.76 6.45 -10.45
CA ILE A 212 0.71 6.64 -9.43
C ILE A 212 0.60 5.33 -8.66
N LEU A 213 0.68 5.41 -7.32
CA LEU A 213 0.32 4.33 -6.41
C LEU A 213 -1.06 4.67 -5.82
N LEU A 214 -2.09 4.05 -6.39
CA LEU A 214 -3.49 4.21 -6.03
C LEU A 214 -3.92 3.04 -5.13
N ILE A 215 -4.09 3.33 -3.85
CA ILE A 215 -4.54 2.40 -2.81
C ILE A 215 -5.91 2.90 -2.32
N PRO A 216 -7.00 2.70 -3.07
CA PRO A 216 -8.28 3.31 -2.71
C PRO A 216 -8.87 2.69 -1.43
N ARG A 217 -9.82 3.40 -0.82
CA ARG A 217 -10.64 2.81 0.25
C ARG A 217 -11.37 1.59 -0.32
N CYS A 218 -11.28 0.46 0.36
CA CYS A 218 -11.87 -0.82 -0.02
C CYS A 218 -12.43 -1.56 1.21
N SER A 219 -13.16 -2.65 0.98
CA SER A 219 -13.84 -3.41 2.04
C SER A 219 -12.94 -4.02 3.13
N VAL A 220 -11.61 -4.09 2.91
CA VAL A 220 -10.65 -4.80 3.78
C VAL A 220 -11.03 -6.30 3.94
N SER A 221 -11.83 -6.83 3.00
CA SER A 221 -12.44 -8.17 3.09
C SER A 221 -11.48 -9.33 2.88
N ALA A 222 -10.28 -9.11 2.33
CA ALA A 222 -9.24 -10.14 2.24
C ALA A 222 -8.34 -10.21 3.50
N VAL A 223 -8.58 -9.35 4.51
CA VAL A 223 -7.80 -9.33 5.75
C VAL A 223 -8.45 -10.20 6.83
N SER A 224 -7.62 -10.96 7.55
CA SER A 224 -7.98 -11.86 8.64
C SER A 224 -8.12 -11.15 10.00
N ASN A 225 -7.35 -10.07 10.24
CA ASN A 225 -7.57 -9.14 11.35
C ASN A 225 -7.82 -7.71 10.84
N PRO A 226 -9.05 -7.39 10.41
CA PRO A 226 -9.36 -6.07 9.87
C PRO A 226 -9.28 -4.95 10.92
N VAL A 227 -9.45 -5.24 12.22
CA VAL A 227 -9.39 -4.22 13.28
C VAL A 227 -7.98 -3.62 13.37
N GLU A 228 -6.96 -4.46 13.48
CA GLU A 228 -5.55 -4.02 13.53
C GLU A 228 -5.18 -3.28 12.23
N PHE A 229 -5.56 -3.84 11.08
CA PHE A 229 -5.23 -3.28 9.76
C PHE A 229 -5.84 -1.89 9.55
N ILE A 230 -7.13 -1.71 9.87
CA ILE A 230 -7.83 -0.42 9.76
C ILE A 230 -7.20 0.64 10.68
N LEU A 231 -6.81 0.27 11.90
CA LEU A 231 -6.14 1.18 12.84
C LEU A 231 -4.69 1.53 12.41
N GLN A 232 -3.97 0.59 11.80
CA GLN A 232 -2.62 0.81 11.29
C GLN A 232 -2.66 1.70 10.04
N GLU A 233 -3.36 1.27 8.98
CA GLU A 233 -3.40 1.89 7.64
C GLU A 233 -4.42 3.02 7.46
N ASN A 234 -5.03 3.51 8.53
CA ASN A 234 -6.02 4.61 8.50
C ASN A 234 -7.27 4.25 7.64
N GLY A 235 -7.71 2.98 7.73
CA GLY A 235 -8.87 2.44 7.02
C GLY A 235 -10.22 2.98 7.49
N ASP A 236 -11.29 2.56 6.82
CA ASP A 236 -12.66 2.92 7.18
C ASP A 236 -13.16 2.10 8.38
N THR A 237 -13.39 2.77 9.51
CA THR A 237 -13.90 2.15 10.75
C THR A 237 -15.35 1.70 10.65
N ASP A 238 -16.14 2.27 9.74
CA ASP A 238 -17.57 1.96 9.63
C ASP A 238 -17.82 0.59 8.98
N LEU A 239 -16.79 0.00 8.38
CA LEU A 239 -16.79 -1.39 7.88
C LEU A 239 -16.71 -2.43 9.02
N LEU A 240 -16.20 -2.06 10.19
CA LEU A 240 -15.97 -3.01 11.31
C LEU A 240 -17.28 -3.67 11.79
N GLN A 241 -18.42 -2.99 11.66
CA GLN A 241 -19.71 -3.57 12.01
C GLN A 241 -20.10 -4.71 11.06
N ASP A 242 -19.89 -4.54 9.75
CA ASP A 242 -20.25 -5.55 8.74
C ASP A 242 -19.25 -6.71 8.76
N LEU A 243 -17.95 -6.41 8.86
CA LEU A 243 -16.88 -7.41 9.00
C LEU A 243 -17.03 -8.28 10.26
N SER A 244 -17.69 -7.79 11.32
CA SER A 244 -18.06 -8.60 12.49
C SER A 244 -19.24 -9.54 12.27
N ARG A 245 -20.03 -9.32 11.20
CA ARG A 245 -21.25 -10.06 10.83
C ARG A 245 -21.07 -10.96 9.59
N GLY A 246 -19.99 -10.78 8.84
CA GLY A 246 -19.62 -11.62 7.68
C GLY A 246 -19.39 -10.78 6.43
N PRO A 247 -20.24 -10.87 5.39
CA PRO A 247 -20.11 -10.09 4.17
C PRO A 247 -20.41 -8.60 4.40
N ILE A 248 -19.84 -7.74 3.55
CA ILE A 248 -20.17 -6.32 3.52
C ILE A 248 -21.60 -6.11 3.00
N ALA A 249 -22.31 -5.13 3.54
CA ALA A 249 -23.61 -4.72 3.02
C ALA A 249 -23.49 -4.21 1.58
N GLN A 250 -24.32 -4.73 0.66
CA GLN A 250 -24.24 -4.47 -0.79
C GLN A 250 -24.11 -2.98 -1.15
N SER A 251 -24.89 -2.10 -0.52
CA SER A 251 -24.83 -0.65 -0.77
C SER A 251 -23.53 0.02 -0.32
N LYS A 252 -22.82 -0.52 0.67
CA LYS A 252 -21.46 -0.08 1.03
C LYS A 252 -20.44 -0.55 0.00
N LEU A 253 -20.55 -1.80 -0.46
CA LEU A 253 -19.70 -2.34 -1.53
C LEU A 253 -19.86 -1.51 -2.81
N GLU A 254 -21.09 -1.23 -3.23
CA GLU A 254 -21.40 -0.37 -4.39
C GLU A 254 -20.83 1.05 -4.22
N SER A 255 -20.91 1.63 -3.02
CA SER A 255 -20.34 2.97 -2.75
C SER A 255 -18.81 2.99 -2.79
N LEU A 256 -18.14 1.95 -2.29
CA LEU A 256 -16.68 1.77 -2.41
C LEU A 256 -16.28 1.61 -3.88
N VAL A 257 -16.94 0.71 -4.61
CA VAL A 257 -16.70 0.43 -6.04
C VAL A 257 -16.93 1.66 -6.91
N ALA A 258 -17.95 2.48 -6.60
CA ALA A 258 -18.20 3.74 -7.31
C ALA A 258 -17.05 4.75 -7.13
N GLN A 259 -16.52 4.89 -5.91
CA GLN A 259 -15.39 5.78 -5.63
C GLN A 259 -14.08 5.23 -6.23
N GLN A 260 -13.82 3.92 -6.11
CA GLN A 260 -12.68 3.24 -6.74
C GLN A 260 -12.66 3.46 -8.26
N LYS A 261 -13.82 3.28 -8.92
CA LYS A 261 -13.99 3.54 -10.36
C LYS A 261 -13.73 5.01 -10.70
N LYS A 262 -14.18 5.97 -9.89
CA LYS A 262 -13.89 7.40 -10.04
C LYS A 262 -12.39 7.70 -9.92
N ASP A 263 -11.69 7.05 -8.98
CA ASP A 263 -10.26 7.29 -8.74
C ASP A 263 -9.37 6.69 -9.83
N ILE A 264 -9.64 5.48 -10.30
CA ILE A 264 -8.88 4.91 -11.42
C ILE A 264 -9.20 5.63 -12.75
N ASP A 265 -10.45 6.01 -13.00
CA ASP A 265 -10.83 6.80 -14.18
C ASP A 265 -10.08 8.16 -14.19
N HIS A 266 -9.88 8.78 -13.03
CA HIS A 266 -9.08 10.00 -12.90
C HIS A 266 -7.58 9.71 -13.11
N ALA A 267 -7.02 8.69 -12.46
CA ALA A 267 -5.60 8.33 -12.60
C ALA A 267 -5.19 8.07 -14.06
N LEU A 268 -6.01 7.34 -14.81
CA LEU A 268 -5.82 7.11 -16.25
C LEU A 268 -6.03 8.37 -17.09
N ASN A 269 -6.75 9.38 -16.58
CA ASN A 269 -6.92 10.66 -17.25
C ASN A 269 -5.78 11.67 -17.04
N LEU A 270 -4.82 11.42 -16.13
CA LEU A 270 -3.64 12.27 -15.98
C LEU A 270 -2.66 12.11 -17.18
N PRO A 271 -1.87 13.14 -17.53
CA PRO A 271 -1.38 13.33 -18.91
C PRO A 271 0.00 12.74 -19.22
N ILE A 272 0.49 11.77 -18.44
CA ILE A 272 1.93 11.48 -18.36
C ILE A 272 2.25 10.09 -18.96
N ARG A 273 3.54 9.86 -19.28
CA ARG A 273 4.09 8.51 -19.45
C ARG A 273 4.14 7.90 -18.05
N LEU A 274 3.18 7.04 -17.75
CA LEU A 274 2.78 6.74 -16.38
C LEU A 274 2.38 5.28 -16.24
N ALA A 275 2.93 4.60 -15.22
CA ALA A 275 2.36 3.38 -14.68
C ALA A 275 1.38 3.72 -13.55
N VAL A 276 0.18 3.14 -13.55
CA VAL A 276 -0.74 3.17 -12.41
C VAL A 276 -0.69 1.81 -11.71
N VAL A 277 -0.22 1.79 -10.46
CA VAL A 277 -0.34 0.65 -9.56
C VAL A 277 -1.65 0.81 -8.79
N TYR A 278 -2.61 -0.06 -9.04
CA TYR A 278 -3.88 -0.14 -8.33
C TYR A 278 -3.82 -1.27 -7.31
N SER A 279 -4.06 -1.01 -6.03
CA SER A 279 -3.90 -2.02 -4.96
C SER A 279 -5.04 -1.99 -3.94
N THR A 280 -5.64 -3.14 -3.64
CA THR A 280 -6.70 -3.29 -2.62
C THR A 280 -6.39 -4.44 -1.66
N CYS A 281 -7.10 -4.47 -0.53
CA CYS A 281 -7.13 -5.61 0.39
C CYS A 281 -8.52 -6.26 0.39
N SER A 282 -9.10 -6.43 -0.80
CA SER A 282 -10.46 -6.99 -0.99
C SER A 282 -10.44 -8.36 -1.65
N SER A 283 -11.39 -9.22 -1.26
CA SER A 283 -11.72 -10.49 -1.92
C SER A 283 -12.95 -10.37 -2.84
N TYR A 284 -13.45 -9.16 -3.11
CA TYR A 284 -14.57 -8.91 -4.03
C TYR A 284 -14.03 -8.56 -5.43
N PRO A 285 -14.32 -9.36 -6.48
CA PRO A 285 -14.00 -9.01 -7.87
C PRO A 285 -14.49 -7.63 -8.29
N GLU A 286 -15.62 -7.19 -7.72
CA GLU A 286 -16.28 -5.91 -7.95
C GLU A 286 -15.38 -4.70 -7.60
N GLU A 287 -14.48 -4.85 -6.62
CA GLU A 287 -13.48 -3.86 -6.19
C GLU A 287 -12.10 -4.04 -6.88
N ASN A 288 -11.92 -5.15 -7.59
CA ASN A 288 -10.63 -5.63 -8.08
C ASN A 288 -10.59 -5.60 -9.61
N ALA A 289 -10.74 -6.76 -10.26
CA ALA A 289 -10.69 -6.90 -11.72
C ALA A 289 -11.81 -6.10 -12.42
N ASP A 290 -12.99 -5.97 -11.83
CA ASP A 290 -14.11 -5.28 -12.46
C ASP A 290 -13.94 -3.76 -12.48
N VAL A 291 -13.29 -3.18 -11.45
CA VAL A 291 -12.87 -1.77 -11.46
C VAL A 291 -11.91 -1.52 -12.62
N LEU A 292 -10.88 -2.36 -12.72
CA LEU A 292 -9.84 -2.28 -13.74
C LEU A 292 -10.41 -2.43 -15.16
N ASN A 293 -11.21 -3.47 -15.40
CA ASN A 293 -11.83 -3.76 -16.69
C ASN A 293 -12.80 -2.65 -17.11
N THR A 294 -13.62 -2.13 -16.18
CA THR A 294 -14.51 -0.99 -16.43
C THR A 294 -13.72 0.24 -16.89
N ALA A 295 -12.64 0.58 -16.18
CA ALA A 295 -11.84 1.79 -16.43
C ALA A 295 -11.05 1.70 -17.75
N LEU A 296 -10.45 0.54 -18.03
CA LEU A 296 -9.75 0.28 -19.28
C LEU A 296 -10.68 0.31 -20.49
N GLN A 297 -11.91 -0.20 -20.35
CA GLN A 297 -12.89 -0.14 -21.43
C GLN A 297 -13.35 1.29 -21.70
N LYS A 298 -13.71 2.06 -20.66
CA LYS A 298 -13.96 3.51 -20.78
C LYS A 298 -12.80 4.25 -21.48
N ALA A 299 -11.55 3.95 -21.10
CA ALA A 299 -10.37 4.59 -21.68
C ALA A 299 -10.12 4.22 -23.16
N ARG A 300 -10.65 3.09 -23.63
CA ARG A 300 -10.67 2.69 -25.06
C ARG A 300 -11.76 3.40 -25.83
N ASP A 301 -12.96 3.49 -25.26
CA ASP A 301 -14.17 4.02 -25.91
C ASP A 301 -14.19 5.56 -25.99
N CYS A 302 -13.40 6.25 -25.16
CA CYS A 302 -13.23 7.71 -25.17
C CYS A 302 -12.85 8.24 -26.57
N PRO A 303 -13.71 9.01 -27.27
CA PRO A 303 -13.46 9.45 -28.64
C PRO A 303 -12.22 10.37 -28.81
N ARG A 304 -11.64 10.37 -30.01
CA ARG A 304 -10.53 11.27 -30.40
C ARG A 304 -10.94 12.75 -30.40
N GLN A 305 -10.87 13.41 -29.24
CA GLN A 305 -10.95 14.86 -29.15
C GLN A 305 -9.71 15.50 -29.79
N LYS A 306 -9.93 16.37 -30.80
CA LYS A 306 -8.85 17.14 -31.45
C LYS A 306 -8.02 17.88 -30.39
N GLY A 307 -6.70 17.65 -30.38
CA GLY A 307 -5.77 18.31 -29.47
C GLY A 307 -5.50 17.60 -28.12
N LYS A 308 -6.14 16.47 -27.81
CA LYS A 308 -5.77 15.65 -26.64
C LYS A 308 -5.02 14.37 -27.05
N PRO A 309 -3.96 13.95 -26.33
CA PRO A 309 -3.26 12.69 -26.59
C PRO A 309 -4.18 11.49 -26.29
N LYS A 310 -3.99 10.39 -27.03
CA LYS A 310 -4.92 9.26 -27.04
C LYS A 310 -4.89 8.51 -25.69
N LEU A 311 -6.06 8.13 -25.15
CA LEU A 311 -6.13 7.28 -23.94
C LEU A 311 -6.00 5.78 -24.25
N THR A 312 -6.19 5.35 -25.49
CA THR A 312 -6.31 3.93 -25.91
C THR A 312 -5.04 3.07 -25.75
N ASN A 313 -4.01 3.57 -25.08
CA ASN A 313 -2.69 2.95 -25.02
C ASN A 313 -2.35 2.40 -23.63
N PHE A 314 -3.24 2.60 -22.65
CA PHE A 314 -3.18 1.90 -21.38
C PHE A 314 -3.41 0.40 -21.59
N ARG A 315 -2.51 -0.41 -21.05
CA ARG A 315 -2.63 -1.87 -21.00
C ARG A 315 -2.20 -2.35 -19.62
N PRO A 316 -2.84 -3.37 -19.04
CA PRO A 316 -2.24 -4.12 -17.96
C PRO A 316 -0.87 -4.66 -18.38
N ILE A 317 0.04 -4.73 -17.42
CA ILE A 317 1.29 -5.49 -17.52
C ILE A 317 1.44 -6.37 -16.28
N PRO A 318 2.10 -7.54 -16.39
CA PRO A 318 2.40 -8.37 -15.23
C PRO A 318 3.11 -7.55 -14.14
N PRO A 319 2.65 -7.59 -12.88
CA PRO A 319 3.34 -6.94 -11.78
C PRO A 319 4.78 -7.47 -11.63
N PRO A 320 5.72 -6.67 -11.07
CA PRO A 320 7.14 -7.00 -11.03
C PRO A 320 7.51 -8.17 -10.08
N PHE A 321 6.52 -8.89 -9.57
CA PHE A 321 6.63 -10.05 -8.68
C PHE A 321 6.35 -11.38 -9.40
N SER A 322 5.77 -11.35 -10.60
CA SER A 322 5.42 -12.56 -11.35
C SER A 322 6.69 -13.24 -11.88
N SER A 323 7.08 -14.36 -11.26
CA SER A 323 8.27 -15.11 -11.69
C SER A 323 8.02 -15.82 -13.03
N PRO A 324 9.02 -15.94 -13.93
CA PRO A 324 8.89 -16.74 -15.15
C PRO A 324 8.94 -18.26 -14.95
N ASP A 325 9.15 -18.74 -13.71
CA ASP A 325 9.74 -20.07 -13.45
C ASP A 325 8.71 -21.20 -13.23
N HIS A 326 7.42 -20.94 -13.42
CA HIS A 326 6.40 -22.01 -13.49
C HIS A 326 6.39 -22.62 -14.90
N GLY A 327 7.32 -23.55 -15.14
CA GLY A 327 7.53 -24.25 -16.42
C GLY A 327 6.46 -25.27 -16.81
N GLU A 328 5.18 -24.99 -16.56
CA GLU A 328 4.05 -25.68 -17.17
C GLU A 328 3.40 -24.76 -18.24
N ALA A 329 2.35 -25.23 -18.92
CA ALA A 329 1.91 -24.63 -20.18
C ALA A 329 1.50 -23.16 -20.07
N ALA A 330 1.61 -22.42 -21.18
CA ALA A 330 1.30 -21.00 -21.27
C ALA A 330 -0.20 -20.69 -21.18
N GLU A 331 -0.78 -20.90 -20.00
CA GLU A 331 -1.98 -20.19 -19.57
C GLU A 331 -1.68 -18.68 -19.54
N GLU A 332 -2.65 -17.85 -19.92
CA GLU A 332 -2.46 -16.40 -20.02
C GLU A 332 -2.19 -15.82 -18.63
N THR A 333 -0.92 -15.54 -18.31
CA THR A 333 -0.51 -15.03 -17.00
C THR A 333 -1.35 -13.83 -16.62
N GLU A 334 -2.11 -13.94 -15.53
CA GLU A 334 -3.18 -12.97 -15.24
C GLU A 334 -2.63 -11.53 -15.20
N PRO A 335 -3.37 -10.54 -15.72
CA PRO A 335 -2.91 -9.16 -15.86
C PRO A 335 -2.76 -8.38 -14.53
N PHE A 336 -2.77 -9.10 -13.41
CA PHE A 336 -2.72 -8.63 -12.04
C PHE A 336 -2.06 -9.70 -11.16
N PHE A 337 -1.74 -9.32 -9.92
CA PHE A 337 -1.21 -10.17 -8.88
C PHE A 337 -2.25 -10.25 -7.77
N MET A 338 -2.55 -11.45 -7.29
CA MET A 338 -3.52 -11.67 -6.21
C MET A 338 -2.94 -12.62 -5.16
N LEU A 339 -3.19 -12.32 -3.88
CA LEU A 339 -3.01 -13.25 -2.77
C LEU A 339 -4.38 -13.56 -2.19
N GLU A 340 -4.68 -14.84 -2.04
CA GLU A 340 -5.79 -15.30 -1.21
C GLU A 340 -5.43 -15.23 0.29
N PRO A 341 -6.41 -15.05 1.19
CA PRO A 341 -6.17 -15.07 2.63
C PRO A 341 -5.77 -16.48 3.09
N THR A 342 -4.60 -16.59 3.73
CA THR A 342 -4.05 -17.86 4.24
C THR A 342 -3.62 -17.74 5.70
N GLU A 343 -3.07 -18.81 6.27
CA GLU A 343 -2.34 -18.73 7.55
C GLU A 343 -0.94 -18.10 7.43
N PHE A 344 -0.48 -17.81 6.20
CA PHE A 344 0.82 -17.20 5.92
C PHE A 344 0.73 -15.72 5.54
N SER A 345 -0.33 -15.28 4.88
CA SER A 345 -0.55 -13.87 4.52
C SER A 345 -2.02 -13.48 4.54
N ASN A 346 -2.31 -12.21 4.83
CA ASN A 346 -3.57 -11.61 4.40
C ASN A 346 -3.64 -11.59 2.87
N GLY A 347 -4.86 -11.60 2.32
CA GLY A 347 -5.06 -11.49 0.89
C GLY A 347 -5.06 -10.04 0.40
N CYS A 348 -4.76 -9.85 -0.88
CA CYS A 348 -4.74 -8.54 -1.54
C CYS A 348 -4.77 -8.69 -3.07
N PHE A 349 -5.19 -7.63 -3.75
CA PHE A 349 -5.13 -7.51 -5.22
C PHE A 349 -4.22 -6.35 -5.60
N LEU A 350 -3.37 -6.54 -6.62
CA LEU A 350 -2.50 -5.51 -7.18
C LEU A 350 -2.44 -5.64 -8.70
N ALA A 351 -2.86 -4.61 -9.42
CA ALA A 351 -2.75 -4.51 -10.87
C ALA A 351 -1.83 -3.37 -11.28
N VAL A 352 -1.10 -3.54 -12.38
CA VAL A 352 -0.25 -2.49 -12.97
C VAL A 352 -0.75 -2.16 -14.37
N VAL A 353 -1.08 -0.90 -14.62
CA VAL A 353 -1.46 -0.40 -15.95
C VAL A 353 -0.38 0.55 -16.46
N ASP A 354 0.32 0.17 -17.53
CA ASP A 354 1.27 1.05 -18.21
C ASP A 354 0.61 1.78 -19.38
N ARG A 355 1.01 3.04 -19.59
CA ARG A 355 0.67 3.82 -20.77
C ARG A 355 1.80 3.76 -21.79
N LYS A 356 1.71 2.81 -22.73
CA LYS A 356 2.63 2.81 -23.87
C LYS A 356 2.55 4.17 -24.60
N PRO A 357 3.69 4.81 -24.91
CA PRO A 357 3.68 6.05 -25.69
C PRO A 357 2.95 5.78 -27.02
N ASP A 358 2.21 6.78 -27.53
CA ASP A 358 1.75 6.73 -28.92
C ASP A 358 2.97 6.42 -29.81
N PRO A 359 2.90 5.41 -30.70
CA PRO A 359 4.02 5.07 -31.56
C PRO A 359 4.42 6.33 -32.31
N ALA A 360 5.67 6.76 -32.13
CA ALA A 360 6.12 8.03 -32.64
C ALA A 360 5.86 8.08 -34.15
N ILE A 361 4.92 8.92 -34.56
CA ILE A 361 4.67 9.13 -35.98
C ILE A 361 5.95 9.76 -36.50
N GLN A 362 6.77 8.96 -37.17
CA GLN A 362 7.80 9.46 -38.07
C GLN A 362 7.07 10.07 -39.26
N GLU A 363 6.50 11.26 -39.03
CA GLU A 363 6.14 12.18 -40.08
C GLU A 363 7.42 12.39 -40.87
N ALA A 364 7.44 11.92 -42.12
CA ALA A 364 8.67 11.92 -42.89
C ALA A 364 9.18 13.37 -42.98
N PRO A 365 10.49 13.65 -43.03
CA PRO A 365 10.99 15.02 -42.91
C PRO A 365 10.32 16.02 -43.86
N ARG A 366 9.91 15.58 -45.06
CA ARG A 366 9.08 16.31 -46.02
C ARG A 366 7.74 16.82 -45.45
N ASP A 367 7.05 16.04 -44.63
CA ASP A 367 5.72 16.30 -44.09
C ASP A 367 5.81 17.30 -42.92
N LEU A 368 6.87 17.21 -42.12
CA LEU A 368 7.24 18.21 -41.11
C LEU A 368 7.60 19.55 -41.76
N ILE A 369 8.44 19.53 -42.80
CA ILE A 369 8.82 20.73 -43.57
C ILE A 369 7.59 21.37 -44.22
N ALA A 370 6.74 20.59 -44.91
CA ALA A 370 5.51 21.08 -45.52
C ALA A 370 4.55 21.71 -44.49
N ARG A 371 4.43 21.11 -43.30
CA ARG A 371 3.59 21.64 -42.20
C ARG A 371 4.17 22.89 -41.55
N ALA A 372 5.49 23.03 -41.51
CA ALA A 372 6.17 24.23 -41.02
C ALA A 372 6.11 25.37 -42.06
N ASN A 373 6.26 25.07 -43.36
CA ASN A 373 5.98 25.99 -44.46
C ASN A 373 4.53 26.51 -44.40
N ALA A 374 3.55 25.61 -44.28
CA ALA A 374 2.12 25.95 -44.18
C ALA A 374 1.73 26.69 -42.87
N LYS A 375 2.68 26.89 -41.95
CA LYS A 375 2.53 27.71 -40.73
C LYS A 375 3.37 28.99 -40.77
N GLY A 376 4.01 29.31 -41.90
CA GLY A 376 4.90 30.46 -42.05
C GLY A 376 6.18 30.39 -41.21
N LEU A 377 6.56 29.21 -40.71
CA LEU A 377 7.70 29.06 -39.78
C LEU A 377 9.05 29.33 -40.46
N PHE A 378 9.08 29.37 -41.79
CA PHE A 378 10.25 29.72 -42.61
C PHE A 378 10.16 31.11 -43.25
N ASP A 379 9.07 31.88 -43.03
CA ASP A 379 8.86 33.22 -43.60
C ASP A 379 9.78 34.27 -42.93
N GLY A 380 11.05 34.20 -43.28
CA GLY A 380 12.15 34.96 -42.68
C GLY A 380 13.52 34.29 -42.83
N ILE A 381 13.56 32.98 -43.08
CA ILE A 381 14.80 32.25 -43.36
C ILE A 381 15.09 32.33 -44.87
N GLY A 382 15.66 33.46 -45.29
CA GLY A 382 15.98 33.76 -46.69
C GLY A 382 17.08 32.89 -47.28
N VAL A 383 16.76 31.65 -47.65
CA VAL A 383 17.63 30.78 -48.45
C VAL A 383 17.56 31.23 -49.92
N ASN A 384 18.63 31.87 -50.40
CA ASN A 384 18.80 32.20 -51.82
C ASN A 384 19.00 30.93 -52.67
N GLN A 385 17.90 30.25 -53.00
CA GLN A 385 17.91 29.30 -54.12
C GLN A 385 18.00 30.11 -55.42
N LYS A 386 19.11 29.94 -56.15
CA LYS A 386 19.30 30.56 -57.46
C LYS A 386 18.22 30.05 -58.41
N LYS A 387 17.47 30.97 -59.02
CA LYS A 387 16.66 30.63 -60.20
C LYS A 387 17.59 30.23 -61.33
N HIS A 388 17.42 29.04 -61.89
CA HIS A 388 17.79 28.81 -63.27
C HIS A 388 16.70 29.41 -64.16
N HIS A 389 17.11 30.12 -65.21
CA HIS A 389 16.25 30.46 -66.33
C HIS A 389 16.22 29.28 -67.30
N GLU A 390 15.04 28.98 -67.83
CA GLU A 390 14.87 28.38 -69.15
C GLU A 390 13.49 28.79 -69.68
N ASP A 391 13.42 29.20 -70.96
CA ASP A 391 12.25 29.89 -71.53
C ASP A 391 11.45 28.99 -72.49
N ALA A 392 10.20 28.68 -72.13
CA ALA A 392 9.08 28.34 -73.02
C ALA A 392 7.79 28.25 -72.18
N GLY A 393 6.59 28.61 -72.63
CA GLY A 393 6.20 29.22 -73.91
C GLY A 393 4.76 28.84 -74.26
N GLY A 394 3.85 29.80 -74.43
CA GLY A 394 2.47 29.54 -74.89
C GLY A 394 1.35 30.15 -74.04
N ALA A 395 0.54 31.00 -74.68
CA ALA A 395 -0.65 31.67 -74.15
C ALA A 395 -1.71 30.70 -73.54
N LYS A 396 -2.61 31.12 -72.64
CA LYS A 396 -3.68 32.11 -72.90
C LYS A 396 -4.29 32.77 -71.65
N THR A 397 -5.13 33.77 -71.94
CA THR A 397 -6.20 34.40 -71.13
C THR A 397 -6.87 33.46 -70.10
N THR A 398 -7.44 33.97 -68.99
CA THR A 398 -8.42 35.07 -68.96
C THR A 398 -8.39 35.86 -67.63
N ALA A 399 -8.88 37.10 -67.65
CA ALA A 399 -8.94 37.96 -66.48
C ALA A 399 -10.18 37.71 -65.60
N GLN A 400 -10.04 37.96 -64.29
CA GLN A 400 -11.03 38.76 -63.58
C GLN A 400 -10.38 39.54 -62.44
N ALA A 401 -10.79 40.79 -62.27
CA ALA A 401 -10.35 41.64 -61.16
C ALA A 401 -11.40 41.61 -60.05
N LEU A 402 -10.99 41.99 -58.83
CA LEU A 402 -11.74 42.98 -58.05
C LEU A 402 -10.85 43.56 -56.94
N CYS A 403 -10.95 44.88 -56.76
CA CYS A 403 -10.21 45.60 -55.73
C CYS A 403 -10.86 45.46 -54.36
N SER A 404 -10.05 45.54 -53.31
CA SER A 404 -10.43 46.20 -52.06
C SER A 404 -9.15 46.70 -51.38
N GLN A 405 -9.00 48.03 -51.29
CA GLN A 405 -7.95 48.66 -50.50
C GLN A 405 -8.37 48.68 -49.03
N ALA A 406 -7.42 48.47 -48.12
CA ALA A 406 -7.53 48.87 -46.73
C ALA A 406 -6.27 49.66 -46.36
N HIS A 407 -6.46 50.80 -45.71
CA HIS A 407 -5.47 51.89 -45.66
C HIS A 407 -4.14 51.57 -44.98
N VAL A 408 -3.09 52.21 -45.50
CA VAL A 408 -1.83 52.45 -44.78
C VAL A 408 -2.10 53.29 -43.53
N SER A 409 -1.53 52.87 -42.40
CA SER A 409 -1.20 53.75 -41.27
C SER A 409 0.23 53.45 -40.84
N ALA A 410 1.12 54.44 -40.96
CA ALA A 410 2.54 54.28 -40.67
C ALA A 410 2.87 54.73 -39.23
N CYS A 411 3.83 54.04 -38.61
CA CYS A 411 4.63 54.62 -37.52
C CYS A 411 6.11 54.22 -37.69
N THR A 412 7.04 55.03 -37.17
CA THR A 412 8.41 55.11 -37.67
C THR A 412 9.48 54.52 -36.76
N ARG A 413 10.44 53.83 -37.39
CA ARG A 413 11.88 53.72 -37.04
C ARG A 413 12.33 53.95 -35.57
N SER A 414 12.86 52.90 -34.95
CA SER A 414 14.26 52.86 -34.47
C SER A 414 14.69 51.38 -34.39
N ARG A 415 15.75 50.87 -35.05
CA ARG A 415 17.16 51.25 -35.26
C ARG A 415 18.10 50.87 -34.08
N LYS A 416 18.43 49.57 -34.03
CA LYS A 416 19.69 48.93 -33.60
C LYS A 416 20.54 49.56 -32.48
N ARG A 417 20.95 48.74 -31.50
CA ARG A 417 22.40 48.51 -31.26
C ARG A 417 22.70 47.16 -30.58
N GLN A 418 23.94 46.68 -30.75
CA GLN A 418 24.50 45.48 -30.13
C GLN A 418 25.69 45.88 -29.24
N ALA A 419 25.88 45.15 -28.13
CA ALA A 419 27.17 44.82 -27.52
C ALA A 419 26.98 43.44 -26.86
N LYS A 420 27.76 42.37 -27.09
CA LYS A 420 29.22 42.17 -27.05
C LYS A 420 29.87 42.41 -25.68
N GLY A 421 29.70 41.43 -24.80
CA GLY A 421 30.81 40.72 -24.15
C GLY A 421 31.42 41.29 -22.87
N SER A 422 31.65 40.39 -21.90
CA SER A 422 32.97 40.25 -21.26
C SER A 422 33.10 38.85 -20.63
N ILE A 423 34.33 38.42 -20.38
CA ILE A 423 34.71 37.20 -19.64
C ILE A 423 35.43 37.64 -18.36
N ARG A 424 35.26 36.90 -17.26
CA ARG A 424 36.20 36.97 -16.13
C ARG A 424 36.44 35.58 -15.53
N HIS A 425 37.68 35.36 -15.10
CA HIS A 425 38.17 34.14 -14.45
C HIS A 425 38.52 34.43 -12.98
N GLN A 426 38.78 33.36 -12.23
CA GLN A 426 39.29 33.35 -10.84
C GLN A 426 38.29 33.85 -9.78
N GLU A 427 38.37 33.44 -8.52
CA GLU A 427 39.55 32.90 -7.80
C GLU A 427 39.31 31.60 -7.01
N LEU A 428 40.38 31.08 -6.41
CA LEU A 428 40.52 29.79 -5.74
C LEU A 428 40.46 29.99 -4.20
N GLN A 429 39.77 29.12 -3.45
CA GLN A 429 40.03 29.03 -1.99
C GLN A 429 39.59 27.71 -1.31
N GLN A 430 40.60 26.98 -0.83
CA GLN A 430 40.66 25.96 0.23
C GLN A 430 42.13 25.97 0.73
N PRO A 431 42.50 25.38 1.88
CA PRO A 431 41.75 24.46 2.74
C PRO A 431 41.78 24.82 4.26
N SER A 432 41.21 23.96 5.09
CA SER A 432 41.78 23.65 6.42
C SER A 432 41.57 22.17 6.75
N GLN A 433 42.52 21.56 7.47
CA GLN A 433 42.51 20.14 7.81
C GLN A 433 42.19 19.94 9.30
N GLY A 434 41.40 18.91 9.63
CA GLY A 434 41.12 18.48 11.00
C GLY A 434 41.40 17.00 11.20
N LYS A 435 42.66 16.62 11.41
CA LYS A 435 43.02 15.28 11.91
C LYS A 435 42.72 15.21 13.41
N LEU A 436 42.15 14.10 13.86
CA LEU A 436 42.32 13.59 15.22
C LEU A 436 42.24 12.06 15.19
N GLN A 437 43.17 11.40 15.88
CA GLN A 437 43.32 9.95 15.88
C GLN A 437 42.66 9.31 17.11
N VAL A 438 42.50 7.99 17.02
CA VAL A 438 42.02 7.10 18.09
C VAL A 438 42.93 7.17 19.34
N PRO A 439 42.44 6.69 20.49
CA PRO A 439 42.96 5.37 20.89
C PRO A 439 41.86 4.38 21.30
N CYS A 440 42.04 3.12 20.92
CA CYS A 440 41.29 2.00 21.48
C CYS A 440 41.81 1.69 22.89
N SER A 441 40.93 1.52 23.87
CA SER A 441 41.26 0.94 25.18
C SER A 441 40.65 -0.45 25.31
N ILE A 442 41.48 -1.48 25.16
CA ILE A 442 41.09 -2.87 25.41
C ILE A 442 41.03 -3.08 26.93
N PHE A 443 39.89 -3.55 27.43
CA PHE A 443 39.79 -4.15 28.76
C PHE A 443 39.28 -5.58 28.64
N HIS A 444 40.20 -6.53 28.78
CA HIS A 444 39.83 -7.88 29.18
C HIS A 444 39.51 -7.87 30.67
N SER A 445 38.35 -8.40 31.03
CA SER A 445 38.13 -8.97 32.37
C SER A 445 37.60 -10.39 32.18
N LYS A 446 38.39 -11.37 32.61
CA LYS A 446 37.89 -12.73 32.81
C LYS A 446 37.25 -12.76 34.19
N GLN A 447 36.08 -13.40 34.32
CA GLN A 447 35.69 -13.96 35.60
C GLN A 447 34.93 -15.27 35.37
N GLU A 448 35.29 -16.29 36.14
CA GLU A 448 34.90 -17.67 35.93
C GLU A 448 33.69 -18.06 36.80
N CYS A 449 32.91 -19.04 36.34
CA CYS A 449 31.79 -19.58 37.11
C CYS A 449 32.26 -20.66 38.10
N PRO A 450 31.76 -20.64 39.35
CA PRO A 450 31.54 -21.85 40.14
C PRO A 450 30.08 -22.37 39.99
N PRO A 451 29.77 -23.64 40.30
CA PRO A 451 28.64 -24.33 39.66
C PRO A 451 27.56 -24.91 40.59
N THR A 452 26.44 -25.34 39.97
CA THR A 452 25.51 -26.41 40.44
C THR A 452 24.63 -26.09 41.69
N PRO A 453 23.53 -26.83 41.97
CA PRO A 453 23.17 -28.18 41.50
C PRO A 453 21.86 -28.35 40.72
N SER A 454 21.75 -29.53 40.11
CA SER A 454 20.61 -30.06 39.37
C SER A 454 19.50 -30.59 40.28
N SER A 455 18.23 -30.43 39.86
CA SER A 455 17.13 -31.32 40.28
C SER A 455 16.46 -31.92 39.05
N SER A 456 16.20 -33.23 39.09
CA SER A 456 15.65 -33.99 37.96
C SER A 456 14.20 -34.37 38.22
N PHE A 457 13.32 -34.13 37.25
CA PHE A 457 11.97 -34.68 37.24
C PHE A 457 11.68 -35.37 35.91
N LYS A 458 11.22 -36.63 36.00
CA LYS A 458 10.91 -37.48 34.84
C LYS A 458 9.41 -37.37 34.50
N PRO A 459 9.03 -37.24 33.22
CA PRO A 459 7.62 -37.30 32.84
C PRO A 459 7.08 -38.74 32.96
N HIS A 460 5.93 -38.90 33.61
CA HIS A 460 5.26 -40.20 33.68
C HIS A 460 4.56 -40.55 32.37
N LYS A 461 4.66 -41.81 31.95
CA LYS A 461 3.93 -42.37 30.81
C LYS A 461 2.58 -42.91 31.26
N SER A 462 1.54 -42.66 30.47
CA SER A 462 0.33 -43.51 30.41
C SER A 462 0.02 -43.83 28.94
N ARG A 463 -0.59 -45.01 28.70
CA ARG A 463 -0.74 -45.62 27.36
C ARG A 463 -2.23 -45.81 27.06
N PRO A 464 -2.72 -45.55 25.83
CA PRO A 464 -4.15 -45.61 25.53
C PRO A 464 -4.69 -47.05 25.47
N ALA A 465 -5.94 -47.21 25.91
CA ALA A 465 -6.77 -48.38 25.62
C ALA A 465 -7.52 -48.18 24.28
N LYS A 466 -8.00 -49.28 23.67
CA LYS A 466 -8.67 -49.29 22.35
C LYS A 466 -9.99 -50.08 22.37
N PHE A 467 -10.81 -49.80 21.34
CA PHE A 467 -11.84 -50.65 20.73
C PHE A 467 -13.20 -50.81 21.43
N PRO A 468 -14.27 -51.24 20.71
CA PRO A 468 -14.41 -51.40 19.24
C PRO A 468 -15.61 -50.63 18.61
N THR A 469 -15.58 -50.50 17.29
CA THR A 469 -16.75 -50.17 16.44
C THR A 469 -17.56 -51.43 16.08
N LYS A 470 -18.89 -51.30 15.91
CA LYS A 470 -19.77 -52.24 15.18
C LYS A 470 -20.89 -51.47 14.46
N THR A 471 -21.57 -52.12 13.52
CA THR A 471 -22.42 -51.50 12.49
C THR A 471 -23.74 -52.28 12.30
N SER A 472 -24.76 -51.65 11.69
CA SER A 472 -26.03 -52.24 11.22
C SER A 472 -27.05 -52.64 12.34
N SER A 473 -28.38 -52.79 12.11
CA SER A 473 -29.29 -52.22 11.09
C SER A 473 -30.78 -52.56 11.35
N THR A 474 -31.70 -51.59 11.15
CA THR A 474 -33.10 -51.71 10.66
C THR A 474 -34.23 -52.51 11.39
N LEU A 475 -35.38 -51.83 11.57
CA LEU A 475 -36.83 -52.26 11.45
C LEU A 475 -37.73 -52.60 12.69
N ARG A 476 -38.82 -51.80 12.80
CA ARG A 476 -40.26 -52.08 13.15
C ARG A 476 -40.76 -52.49 14.57
N SER A 477 -41.40 -51.51 15.24
CA SER A 477 -42.85 -51.43 15.58
C SER A 477 -43.56 -52.35 16.61
N ALA A 478 -44.11 -51.78 17.70
CA ALA A 478 -45.31 -52.25 18.44
C ALA A 478 -45.93 -51.18 19.40
N VAL A 479 -47.26 -51.29 19.67
CA VAL A 479 -48.22 -50.45 20.47
C VAL A 479 -49.45 -51.38 20.78
N PRO A 480 -50.36 -51.28 21.80
CA PRO A 480 -50.78 -50.23 22.79
C PRO A 480 -50.46 -50.62 24.29
N PRO A 481 -51.13 -50.20 25.41
CA PRO A 481 -52.36 -49.38 25.67
C PRO A 481 -52.20 -48.21 26.71
N SER A 482 -53.30 -47.75 27.33
CA SER A 482 -53.51 -46.34 27.75
C SER A 482 -54.33 -46.08 29.04
N SER A 483 -54.33 -44.80 29.49
CA SER A 483 -55.27 -44.15 30.45
C SER A 483 -55.10 -44.46 31.95
N PRO A 484 -55.60 -43.62 32.92
CA PRO A 484 -56.51 -42.45 32.80
C PRO A 484 -55.85 -41.07 33.09
N ALA A 485 -56.67 -40.03 33.38
CA ALA A 485 -56.31 -38.61 33.18
C ALA A 485 -56.79 -37.61 34.27
N ALA A 486 -56.53 -36.31 34.00
CA ALA A 486 -56.95 -35.07 34.71
C ALA A 486 -56.01 -34.54 35.82
N PRO A 487 -56.03 -33.22 36.15
CA PRO A 487 -56.83 -32.12 35.58
C PRO A 487 -56.01 -31.03 34.85
N VAL A 488 -56.70 -30.14 34.12
CA VAL A 488 -56.11 -29.01 33.37
C VAL A 488 -56.03 -27.74 34.22
N VAL A 489 -54.85 -27.11 34.26
CA VAL A 489 -54.65 -25.77 34.87
C VAL A 489 -54.62 -24.69 33.78
N ARG A 490 -55.45 -23.66 33.91
CA ARG A 490 -55.47 -22.51 32.97
C ARG A 490 -54.24 -21.62 33.15
N PRO A 491 -53.54 -21.19 32.08
CA PRO A 491 -52.44 -20.24 32.20
C PRO A 491 -52.95 -18.85 32.59
N ARG A 492 -52.31 -18.26 33.61
CA ARG A 492 -52.65 -16.92 34.13
C ARG A 492 -51.98 -15.85 33.23
N ARG A 493 -52.76 -14.96 32.61
CA ARG A 493 -52.22 -13.85 31.80
C ARG A 493 -51.28 -12.97 32.65
N THR A 494 -50.01 -12.90 32.26
CA THR A 494 -49.06 -11.88 32.72
C THR A 494 -48.87 -10.82 31.62
N ARG A 495 -48.60 -9.57 32.02
CA ARG A 495 -48.39 -8.46 31.07
C ARG A 495 -47.12 -8.65 30.26
N ALA A 496 -47.19 -8.36 28.96
CA ALA A 496 -46.02 -8.14 28.13
C ALA A 496 -45.56 -6.68 28.30
N ASP A 497 -44.63 -6.43 29.22
CA ASP A 497 -43.93 -5.14 29.26
C ASP A 497 -42.96 -5.05 28.06
N ALA A 498 -43.25 -4.12 27.15
CA ALA A 498 -42.44 -3.84 25.98
C ALA A 498 -41.11 -3.19 26.41
N GLN A 499 -40.07 -4.01 26.62
CA GLN A 499 -38.73 -3.52 26.96
C GLN A 499 -38.17 -2.69 25.79
N LYS A 500 -37.97 -1.38 26.04
CA LYS A 500 -37.31 -0.48 25.09
C LYS A 500 -35.91 -1.02 24.72
N PRO A 501 -35.45 -0.84 23.46
CA PRO A 501 -34.13 -1.31 23.06
C PRO A 501 -33.03 -0.64 23.90
N VAL A 502 -32.21 -1.45 24.56
CA VAL A 502 -31.06 -0.97 25.34
C VAL A 502 -29.93 -0.61 24.37
N VAL A 503 -29.73 0.69 24.14
CA VAL A 503 -28.57 1.20 23.41
C VAL A 503 -27.31 0.93 24.24
N LEU A 504 -26.54 -0.07 23.84
CA LEU A 504 -25.25 -0.39 24.45
C LEU A 504 -24.19 0.58 23.91
N VAL A 505 -24.10 1.75 24.53
CA VAL A 505 -22.93 2.62 24.39
C VAL A 505 -21.74 1.89 25.02
N LEU A 506 -20.85 1.38 24.18
CA LEU A 506 -19.56 0.85 24.64
C LEU A 506 -18.70 2.04 25.13
N PRO A 507 -17.99 1.90 26.27
CA PRO A 507 -17.03 2.91 26.68
C PRO A 507 -15.92 3.01 25.62
N VAL A 508 -15.39 4.22 25.41
CA VAL A 508 -14.26 4.44 24.49
C VAL A 508 -13.08 3.60 24.94
N LEU A 509 -12.75 2.56 24.16
CA LEU A 509 -11.55 1.75 24.37
C LEU A 509 -10.35 2.57 23.90
N ASN A 510 -9.77 3.34 24.82
CA ASN A 510 -8.42 3.87 24.67
C ASN A 510 -7.43 2.70 24.72
N PHE A 511 -7.28 2.00 23.59
CA PHE A 511 -6.12 1.17 23.33
C PHE A 511 -4.86 2.04 23.49
N PRO A 512 -3.82 1.60 24.21
CA PRO A 512 -2.55 2.30 24.21
C PRO A 512 -1.99 2.24 22.79
N GLY A 513 -2.05 3.38 22.08
CA GLY A 513 -1.68 3.45 20.67
C GLY A 513 -0.26 2.95 20.44
N SER A 514 -0.04 2.27 19.32
CA SER A 514 1.26 1.74 18.86
C SER A 514 2.27 2.82 18.42
N PHE A 515 2.23 3.97 19.09
CA PHE A 515 3.21 5.05 19.13
C PHE A 515 3.09 5.78 20.47
N GLN A 516 3.78 5.31 21.51
CA GLN A 516 4.07 6.16 22.67
C GLN A 516 5.34 6.99 22.37
N PRO A 517 5.30 8.33 22.48
CA PRO A 517 6.51 9.14 22.42
C PRO A 517 7.33 8.90 23.69
N GLN A 518 8.41 8.14 23.60
CA GLN A 518 9.33 7.96 24.73
C GLN A 518 10.08 9.26 25.00
N HIS A 519 9.74 9.93 26.10
CA HIS A 519 10.60 10.95 26.68
C HIS A 519 11.96 10.34 27.03
N SER A 520 13.04 11.08 26.77
CA SER A 520 14.41 10.59 26.92
C SER A 520 14.73 10.26 28.38
N CYS A 521 15.10 9.00 28.64
CA CYS A 521 15.56 8.56 29.96
C CYS A 521 16.93 9.15 30.32
N ARG A 522 16.94 10.38 30.84
CA ARG A 522 17.93 10.80 31.84
C ARG A 522 17.30 10.62 33.21
N GLY A 523 17.90 9.75 34.02
CA GLY A 523 17.21 9.15 35.16
C GLY A 523 17.30 9.94 36.47
N SER A 524 16.51 9.47 37.43
CA SER A 524 16.79 9.62 38.87
C SER A 524 16.20 8.43 39.62
N PHE A 525 16.92 7.87 40.58
CA PHE A 525 16.35 6.97 41.59
C PHE A 525 15.67 7.82 42.67
N PRO A 526 14.47 7.44 43.13
CA PRO A 526 14.40 6.91 44.50
C PRO A 526 13.30 5.84 44.70
N GLY A 527 13.16 5.35 45.95
CA GLY A 527 11.84 4.90 46.44
C GLY A 527 11.60 3.39 46.54
N ARG A 528 12.35 2.70 47.41
CA ARG A 528 12.05 1.34 47.88
C ARG A 528 10.65 1.26 48.54
N TRP A 529 9.65 0.69 47.86
CA TRP A 529 8.32 0.38 48.43
C TRP A 529 8.02 -1.13 48.41
N LYS A 530 7.23 -1.58 49.39
CA LYS A 530 7.03 -3.00 49.72
C LYS A 530 5.84 -3.62 48.97
N ALA A 531 5.90 -4.93 48.75
CA ALA A 531 4.74 -5.72 48.32
C ALA A 531 3.68 -5.83 49.44
N PRO A 532 2.37 -5.85 49.12
CA PRO A 532 1.32 -6.21 50.06
C PRO A 532 1.37 -7.71 50.40
N GLN A 533 1.17 -8.06 51.67
CA GLN A 533 0.96 -9.46 52.08
C GLN A 533 -0.51 -9.86 51.92
N HIS A 534 -0.75 -11.15 51.69
CA HIS A 534 -2.09 -11.73 51.81
C HIS A 534 -2.60 -11.68 53.25
N HIS A 535 -3.88 -11.39 53.42
CA HIS A 535 -4.65 -11.82 54.60
C HIS A 535 -6.03 -12.29 54.15
N LEU A 536 -6.35 -13.54 54.55
CA LEU A 536 -7.67 -14.17 54.68
C LEU A 536 -8.71 -13.86 53.58
#